data_AF-A0A7R9EXC6-F1
#
_entry.id   AF-A0A7R9EXC6-F1
#
_cell.length_a   1.000
_cell.length_b   1.000
_cell.length_c   1.000
_cell.angle_alpha   90.00
_cell.angle_beta   90.00
_cell.angle_gamma   90.00
#
_symmetry.space_group_name_H-M   'P 1'
#
loop_
_entity.id
_entity.type
_entity.pdbx_description
1 polymer ?
#
loop_
_entity_poly.entity_id
_entity_poly.type
_entity_poly.pdbx_seq_one_letter_code
_entity_poly.pdbx_strand_id
1 'polypeptide(L)'
;MLQVLLSDKYEAYGVQYRRFGHVGRVRARKAVILCAGTVGSSKILMLSGMGPKHHLQSLKIPLIQDLPVGQNLQDHVTTGLDIVILNQTLPLNVANIASLSSALDYLFYGTGPWTSPGCEAVAVVHSDLSDPQTDPPDLQLMAIPSGASSDDGAHLYTTVGITDKVWQGYFATLSGQQVASFLPVLLHPKSKGEILLRDGDPNSLPLINPRYLTDQRDVDTLYHGILLIKKLINTPAMQSLGASLNPNIMPGCEQFLFDSEDYWKCYIRHLTLTAYHPVGTCKMGPKSDPSSVVDFDLRVHNSHHLYVIDASIMPSLPSGNINAAVVMIAEKGVEIVERYWMHQAMVCHQREVFLPTKVSLKVP
;
A
#
# COMPACT_ATOMS: atom_id res chain seq x y z
N MET A 1 -1.72 -16.96 9.35
CA MET A 1 -1.49 -16.95 10.81
C MET A 1 -2.83 -16.68 11.49
N LEU A 2 -3.08 -17.21 12.69
CA LEU A 2 -4.35 -16.99 13.41
C LEU A 2 -4.21 -15.86 14.43
N GLN A 3 -3.20 -15.92 15.29
CA GLN A 3 -2.94 -14.93 16.34
C GLN A 3 -1.52 -15.06 16.89
N VAL A 4 -1.04 -14.01 17.56
CA VAL A 4 0.14 -14.01 18.42
C VAL A 4 -0.24 -14.59 19.78
N LEU A 5 0.67 -15.38 20.36
CA LEU A 5 0.51 -15.95 21.69
C LEU A 5 1.24 -15.08 22.72
N LEU A 6 0.51 -14.57 23.70
CA LEU A 6 0.99 -13.62 24.70
C LEU A 6 0.88 -14.23 26.11
N SER A 7 1.88 -13.98 26.95
CA SER A 7 1.85 -14.34 28.38
C SER A 7 1.03 -13.33 29.19
N ASP A 8 0.79 -13.62 30.47
CA ASP A 8 0.11 -12.72 31.40
C ASP A 8 0.81 -11.36 31.59
N LYS A 9 2.09 -11.26 31.17
CA LYS A 9 2.88 -10.02 31.18
C LYS A 9 2.97 -9.35 29.80
N TYR A 10 2.08 -9.71 28.87
CA TYR A 10 2.06 -9.19 27.50
C TYR A 10 3.35 -9.45 26.72
N GLU A 11 4.04 -10.56 27.04
CA GLU A 11 5.22 -11.01 26.32
C GLU A 11 4.84 -11.98 25.21
N ALA A 12 5.23 -11.67 23.97
CA ALA A 12 4.99 -12.57 22.84
C ALA A 12 5.96 -13.74 22.86
N TYR A 13 5.43 -14.95 23.03
CA TYR A 13 6.23 -16.18 23.13
C TYR A 13 6.03 -17.13 21.94
N GLY A 14 5.20 -16.75 20.97
CA GLY A 14 4.94 -17.59 19.81
C GLY A 14 3.74 -17.15 19.00
N VAL A 15 3.36 -18.01 18.06
CA VAL A 15 2.26 -17.77 17.13
C VAL A 15 1.43 -19.02 16.96
N GLN A 16 0.13 -18.83 16.74
CA GLN A 16 -0.78 -19.89 16.32
C GLN A 16 -1.05 -19.75 14.83
N TYR A 17 -1.00 -20.86 14.11
CA TYR A 17 -1.20 -20.89 12.66
C TYR A 17 -2.11 -22.05 12.25
N ARG A 18 -2.66 -21.96 11.04
CA ARG A 18 -3.39 -23.05 10.40
C ARG A 18 -2.64 -23.46 9.14
N ARG A 19 -2.38 -24.76 8.98
CA ARG A 19 -1.76 -25.34 7.78
C ARG A 19 -2.48 -26.64 7.47
N PHE A 20 -2.99 -26.78 6.24
CA PHE A 20 -3.77 -27.95 5.80
C PHE A 20 -4.92 -28.30 6.75
N GLY A 21 -5.69 -27.31 7.20
CA GLY A 21 -6.79 -27.49 8.14
C GLY A 21 -6.38 -27.66 9.61
N HIS A 22 -5.14 -28.07 9.89
CA HIS A 22 -4.63 -28.28 11.25
C HIS A 22 -4.14 -27.00 11.89
N VAL A 23 -4.51 -26.81 13.16
CA VAL A 23 -4.05 -25.68 13.98
C VAL A 23 -2.79 -26.08 14.73
N GLY A 24 -1.69 -25.37 14.47
CA GLY A 24 -0.39 -25.56 15.12
C GLY A 24 0.04 -24.35 15.93
N ARG A 25 1.05 -24.54 16.78
CA ARG A 25 1.71 -23.47 17.54
C ARG A 25 3.23 -23.56 17.34
N VAL A 26 3.87 -22.42 17.11
CA VAL A 26 5.34 -22.30 17.11
C VAL A 26 5.74 -21.35 18.24
N ARG A 27 6.74 -21.75 19.03
CA ARG A 27 7.29 -20.91 20.10
C ARG A 27 8.48 -20.11 19.57
N ALA A 28 8.53 -18.84 19.95
CA ALA A 28 9.66 -17.96 19.74
C ALA A 28 10.45 -17.83 21.05
N ARG A 29 11.78 -18.01 21.00
CA ARG A 29 12.64 -17.86 22.18
C ARG A 29 13.05 -16.41 22.46
N LYS A 30 13.04 -15.58 21.42
CA LYS A 30 13.50 -14.19 21.48
C LYS A 30 12.34 -13.25 21.18
N ALA A 31 11.89 -13.19 19.93
CA ALA A 31 10.85 -12.27 19.51
C ALA A 31 9.90 -12.86 18.47
N VAL A 32 8.70 -12.29 18.40
CA VAL A 32 7.74 -12.44 17.31
C VAL A 32 7.77 -11.15 16.48
N ILE A 33 7.95 -11.29 15.18
CA ILE A 33 8.00 -10.17 14.23
C ILE A 33 6.86 -10.36 13.22
N LEU A 34 5.98 -9.36 13.11
CA LEU A 34 4.90 -9.33 12.13
C LEU A 34 5.37 -8.58 10.88
N CYS A 35 5.34 -9.28 9.74
CA CYS A 35 5.61 -8.75 8.40
C CYS A 35 4.49 -9.14 7.44
N ALA A 36 3.23 -9.08 7.91
CA ALA A 36 2.07 -9.52 7.13
C ALA A 36 1.44 -8.39 6.30
N GLY A 37 2.15 -7.26 6.16
CA GLY A 37 1.72 -6.09 5.43
C GLY A 37 0.63 -5.30 6.16
N THR A 38 0.24 -4.17 5.58
CA THR A 38 -0.75 -3.23 6.13
C THR A 38 -2.06 -3.90 6.56
N VAL A 39 -2.59 -4.78 5.72
CA VAL A 39 -3.83 -5.53 6.02
C VAL A 39 -3.58 -6.67 7.01
N GLY A 40 -2.57 -7.50 6.77
CA GLY A 40 -2.38 -8.73 7.55
C GLY A 40 -1.91 -8.47 8.97
N SER A 41 -0.98 -7.53 9.18
CA SER A 41 -0.41 -7.25 10.50
C SER A 41 -1.45 -6.63 11.43
N SER A 42 -2.26 -5.68 10.94
CA SER A 42 -3.37 -5.10 11.71
C SER A 42 -4.44 -6.14 12.07
N LYS A 43 -4.82 -7.00 11.12
CA LYS A 43 -5.75 -8.12 11.35
C LYS A 43 -5.23 -9.08 12.43
N ILE A 44 -3.97 -9.49 12.34
CA ILE A 44 -3.37 -10.43 13.30
C ILE A 44 -3.32 -9.82 14.71
N LEU A 45 -2.92 -8.56 14.85
CA LEU A 45 -2.90 -7.88 16.15
C LEU A 45 -4.31 -7.79 16.76
N MET A 46 -5.31 -7.37 15.98
CA MET A 46 -6.69 -7.29 16.46
C MET A 46 -7.22 -8.68 16.91
N LEU A 47 -6.97 -9.73 16.13
CA LEU A 47 -7.35 -11.11 16.50
C LEU A 47 -6.59 -11.61 17.74
N SER A 48 -5.42 -11.05 18.02
CA SER A 48 -4.63 -11.33 19.23
C SER A 48 -5.08 -10.47 20.42
N GLY A 49 -6.19 -9.74 20.31
CA GLY A 49 -6.71 -8.88 21.39
C GLY A 49 -6.02 -7.52 21.52
N MET A 50 -5.21 -7.11 20.54
CA MET A 50 -4.52 -5.83 20.50
C MET A 50 -5.14 -4.94 19.42
N GLY A 51 -6.00 -3.99 19.81
CA GLY A 51 -6.75 -3.17 18.86
C GLY A 51 -7.83 -2.33 19.53
N PRO A 52 -8.70 -1.66 18.76
CA PRO A 52 -9.65 -0.71 19.32
C PRO A 52 -10.64 -1.40 20.25
N LYS A 53 -10.67 -1.02 21.53
CA LYS A 53 -11.42 -1.70 22.60
C LYS A 53 -12.89 -1.95 22.25
N HIS A 54 -13.60 -0.92 21.80
CA HIS A 54 -15.02 -1.04 21.47
C HIS A 54 -15.26 -2.02 20.32
N HIS A 55 -14.39 -2.01 19.31
CA HIS A 55 -14.47 -2.92 18.16
C HIS A 55 -14.26 -4.37 18.60
N LEU A 56 -13.19 -4.66 19.34
CA LEU A 56 -12.89 -6.02 19.80
C LEU A 56 -13.98 -6.58 20.72
N GLN A 57 -14.50 -5.75 21.63
CA GLN A 57 -15.62 -6.12 22.50
C GLN A 57 -16.89 -6.47 21.71
N SER A 58 -17.22 -5.70 20.66
CA SER A 58 -18.39 -5.99 19.80
C SER A 58 -18.30 -7.36 19.12
N LEU A 59 -17.09 -7.83 18.84
CA LEU A 59 -16.81 -9.13 18.21
C LEU A 59 -16.52 -10.24 19.22
N LYS A 60 -16.64 -9.95 20.53
CA LYS A 60 -16.36 -10.88 21.64
C LYS A 60 -14.92 -11.41 21.64
N ILE A 61 -13.97 -10.62 21.13
CA ILE A 61 -12.54 -10.91 21.21
C ILE A 61 -12.03 -10.39 22.55
N PRO A 62 -11.35 -11.21 23.37
CA PRO A 62 -10.76 -10.76 24.62
C PRO A 62 -9.80 -9.58 24.40
N LEU A 63 -10.05 -8.47 25.07
CA LEU A 63 -9.17 -7.30 25.01
C LEU A 63 -7.92 -7.56 25.84
N ILE A 64 -6.76 -7.47 25.20
CA ILE A 64 -5.45 -7.48 25.85
C ILE A 64 -4.91 -6.05 25.93
N GLN A 65 -4.95 -5.30 24.82
CA GLN A 65 -4.51 -3.90 24.78
C GLN A 65 -5.42 -3.07 23.88
N ASP A 66 -5.82 -1.90 24.40
CA ASP A 66 -6.53 -0.89 23.63
C ASP A 66 -5.52 -0.07 22.83
N LEU A 67 -5.44 -0.35 21.53
CA LEU A 67 -4.51 0.28 20.59
C LEU A 67 -5.27 0.69 19.32
N PRO A 68 -4.88 1.78 18.63
CA PRO A 68 -5.55 2.26 17.42
C PRO A 68 -5.22 1.42 16.18
N VAL A 69 -5.04 0.10 16.33
CA VAL A 69 -4.70 -0.83 15.25
C VAL A 69 -5.79 -0.80 14.18
N GLY A 70 -5.37 -0.74 12.91
CA GLY A 70 -6.26 -0.69 11.75
C GLY A 70 -6.64 0.73 11.34
N GLN A 71 -6.44 1.75 12.18
CA GLN A 71 -6.69 3.15 11.83
C GLN A 71 -5.56 3.74 10.96
N ASN A 72 -5.72 4.96 10.44
CA ASN A 72 -4.69 5.65 9.65
C ASN A 72 -4.29 4.90 8.36
N LEU A 73 -5.20 4.10 7.79
CA LEU A 73 -4.99 3.50 6.47
C LEU A 73 -4.83 4.63 5.44
N GLN A 74 -3.68 4.67 4.79
CA GLN A 74 -3.36 5.59 3.70
C GLN A 74 -2.95 4.78 2.48
N ASP A 75 -3.17 5.32 1.30
CA ASP A 75 -2.75 4.71 0.05
C ASP A 75 -2.56 5.79 -1.00
N HIS A 76 -1.61 5.57 -1.91
CA HIS A 76 -1.53 6.36 -3.11
C HIS A 76 -2.75 6.05 -3.99
N VAL A 77 -3.46 7.09 -4.43
CA VAL A 77 -4.63 6.96 -5.30
C VAL A 77 -4.39 7.66 -6.62
N THR A 78 -5.01 7.14 -7.68
CA THR A 78 -4.84 7.66 -9.03
C THR A 78 -6.13 7.58 -9.86
N THR A 79 -6.08 8.13 -11.07
CA THR A 79 -7.16 8.19 -12.06
C THR A 79 -6.55 8.26 -13.46
N GLY A 80 -7.33 8.51 -14.51
CA GLY A 80 -6.79 8.79 -15.85
C GLY A 80 -6.44 7.55 -16.66
N LEU A 81 -7.04 6.40 -16.33
CA LEU A 81 -6.95 5.19 -17.13
C LEU A 81 -7.65 5.44 -18.48
N ASP A 82 -6.96 5.13 -19.58
CA ASP A 82 -7.44 5.28 -20.96
C ASP A 82 -7.90 6.72 -21.28
N ILE A 83 -7.25 7.71 -20.65
CA ILE A 83 -7.60 9.12 -20.83
C ILE A 83 -7.06 9.71 -22.15
N VAL A 84 -6.09 9.04 -22.79
CA VAL A 84 -5.49 9.48 -24.05
C VAL A 84 -5.69 8.44 -25.14
N ILE A 85 -6.14 8.89 -26.31
CA ILE A 85 -6.22 8.12 -27.55
C ILE A 85 -5.10 8.59 -28.48
N LEU A 86 -4.50 7.65 -29.21
CA LEU A 86 -3.44 7.89 -30.18
C LEU A 86 -3.89 7.44 -31.57
N ASN A 87 -3.46 8.16 -32.61
CA ASN A 87 -3.75 7.81 -34.01
C ASN A 87 -2.68 6.89 -34.63
N GLN A 88 -1.65 6.53 -33.87
CA GLN A 88 -0.59 5.62 -34.30
C GLN A 88 -0.61 4.34 -33.45
N THR A 89 -0.32 3.20 -34.06
CA THR A 89 -0.16 1.93 -33.34
C THR A 89 1.14 1.95 -32.52
N LEU A 90 1.07 1.62 -31.24
CA LEU A 90 2.26 1.44 -30.41
C LEU A 90 2.79 0.00 -30.51
N PRO A 91 4.12 -0.20 -30.39
CA PRO A 91 4.73 -1.53 -30.39
C PRO A 91 4.27 -2.41 -29.22
N LEU A 92 3.95 -1.79 -28.08
CA LEU A 92 3.43 -2.46 -26.88
C LEU A 92 1.91 -2.57 -26.97
N ASN A 93 1.43 -3.73 -27.45
CA ASN A 93 0.03 -4.11 -27.39
C ASN A 93 -0.10 -5.57 -26.92
N VAL A 94 -1.28 -5.95 -26.45
CA VAL A 94 -1.53 -7.26 -25.82
C VAL A 94 -1.26 -8.42 -26.78
N ALA A 95 -1.58 -8.27 -28.07
CA ALA A 95 -1.31 -9.29 -29.08
C ALA A 95 0.20 -9.53 -29.27
N ASN A 96 1.00 -8.47 -29.30
CA ASN A 96 2.45 -8.56 -29.36
C ASN A 96 3.01 -9.22 -28.10
N ILE A 97 2.55 -8.83 -26.91
CA ILE A 97 2.98 -9.45 -25.65
C ILE A 97 2.62 -10.95 -25.62
N ALA A 98 1.44 -11.35 -26.11
CA ALA A 98 1.01 -12.75 -26.11
C ALA A 98 1.67 -13.61 -27.21
N SER A 99 2.48 -13.02 -28.09
CA SER A 99 3.07 -13.73 -29.22
C SER A 99 4.20 -14.70 -28.81
N LEU A 100 4.28 -15.85 -29.49
CA LEU A 100 5.37 -16.80 -29.30
C LEU A 100 6.73 -16.20 -29.67
N SER A 101 6.79 -15.33 -30.67
CA SER A 101 8.01 -14.61 -31.03
C SER A 101 8.53 -13.77 -29.87
N SER A 102 7.67 -13.02 -29.17
CA SER A 102 8.10 -12.22 -28.02
C SER A 102 8.64 -13.10 -26.88
N ALA A 103 8.05 -14.27 -26.67
CA ALA A 103 8.55 -15.24 -25.69
C ALA A 103 9.94 -15.78 -26.07
N LEU A 104 10.15 -16.10 -27.36
CA LEU A 104 11.44 -16.58 -27.87
C LEU A 104 12.51 -15.48 -27.84
N ASP A 105 12.16 -14.25 -28.20
CA ASP A 105 13.06 -13.09 -28.16
C ASP A 105 13.53 -12.83 -26.73
N TYR A 106 12.61 -12.89 -25.77
CA TYR A 106 12.95 -12.76 -24.36
C TYR A 106 13.87 -13.91 -23.88
N LEU A 107 13.52 -15.16 -24.22
CA LEU A 107 14.27 -16.33 -23.72
C LEU A 107 15.69 -16.41 -24.28
N PHE A 108 15.88 -16.14 -25.57
CA PHE A 108 17.17 -16.33 -26.23
C PHE A 108 18.02 -15.05 -26.28
N TYR A 109 17.40 -13.87 -26.29
CA TYR A 109 18.10 -12.61 -26.48
C TYR A 109 17.89 -11.62 -25.34
N GLY A 110 16.97 -11.87 -24.41
CA GLY A 110 16.64 -10.92 -23.34
C GLY A 110 16.05 -9.62 -23.86
N THR A 111 15.38 -9.67 -25.01
CA THR A 111 14.76 -8.50 -25.68
C THR A 111 13.26 -8.68 -25.86
N GLY A 112 12.60 -7.66 -26.37
CA GLY A 112 11.17 -7.70 -26.72
C GLY A 112 10.24 -7.23 -25.59
N PRO A 113 8.91 -7.27 -25.81
CA PRO A 113 7.90 -6.68 -24.92
C PRO A 113 7.92 -7.19 -23.48
N TRP A 114 8.44 -8.39 -23.22
CA TRP A 114 8.48 -8.99 -21.87
C TRP A 114 9.57 -8.38 -20.97
N THR A 115 10.43 -7.52 -21.51
CA THR A 115 11.35 -6.71 -20.70
C THR A 115 10.69 -5.44 -20.15
N SER A 116 9.48 -5.10 -20.62
CA SER A 116 8.75 -3.91 -20.18
C SER A 116 8.21 -4.09 -18.75
N PRO A 117 8.33 -3.07 -17.89
CA PRO A 117 7.69 -3.05 -16.58
C PRO A 117 6.20 -2.68 -16.64
N GLY A 118 5.65 -2.37 -17.84
CA GLY A 118 4.30 -1.87 -18.05
C GLY A 118 4.15 -0.35 -17.83
N CYS A 119 4.83 0.22 -16.83
CA CYS A 119 4.94 1.67 -16.64
C CYS A 119 6.32 2.16 -17.09
N GLU A 120 6.38 2.83 -18.24
CA GLU A 120 7.64 3.12 -18.94
C GLU A 120 8.33 4.38 -18.43
N ALA A 121 7.56 5.35 -17.94
CA ALA A 121 8.09 6.60 -17.44
C ALA A 121 7.31 7.09 -16.23
N VAL A 122 8.04 7.74 -15.33
CA VAL A 122 7.45 8.42 -14.17
C VAL A 122 8.01 9.84 -14.08
N ALA A 123 7.17 10.79 -13.68
CA ALA A 123 7.59 12.11 -13.27
C ALA A 123 7.08 12.39 -11.86
N VAL A 124 7.86 13.08 -11.04
CA VAL A 124 7.45 13.52 -9.70
C VAL A 124 7.47 15.03 -9.71
N VAL A 125 6.33 15.65 -9.42
CA VAL A 125 6.09 17.08 -9.64
C VAL A 125 5.23 17.66 -8.52
N HIS A 126 5.27 18.99 -8.41
CA HIS A 126 4.35 19.75 -7.58
C HIS A 126 3.11 20.12 -8.41
N SER A 127 1.93 19.98 -7.81
CA SER A 127 0.71 20.62 -8.30
C SER A 127 0.80 22.14 -8.10
N ASP A 128 -0.03 22.91 -8.81
CA ASP A 128 -0.05 24.37 -8.61
C ASP A 128 -0.60 24.77 -7.21
N LEU A 129 -1.06 23.82 -6.40
CA LEU A 129 -1.54 24.02 -5.03
C LEU A 129 -0.42 23.86 -3.98
N SER A 130 0.75 23.35 -4.39
CA SER A 130 1.88 23.07 -3.50
C SER A 130 3.03 24.05 -3.75
N ASP A 131 3.73 24.46 -2.69
CA ASP A 131 4.89 25.35 -2.81
C ASP A 131 6.19 24.53 -2.93
N PRO A 132 6.88 24.56 -4.08
CA PRO A 132 8.09 23.77 -4.30
C PRO A 132 9.26 24.10 -3.36
N GLN A 133 9.23 25.25 -2.68
CA GLN A 133 10.28 25.64 -1.74
C GLN A 133 10.10 25.03 -0.34
N THR A 134 8.87 24.71 0.03
CA THR A 134 8.52 24.31 1.40
C THR A 134 7.89 22.93 1.49
N ASP A 135 7.21 22.48 0.43
CA ASP A 135 6.49 21.22 0.40
C ASP A 135 7.23 20.14 -0.41
N PRO A 136 7.10 18.86 -0.02
CA PRO A 136 7.49 17.76 -0.88
C PRO A 136 6.54 17.67 -2.09
N PRO A 137 7.00 17.10 -3.23
CA PRO A 137 6.14 16.84 -4.38
C PRO A 137 4.90 16.02 -3.98
N ASP A 138 3.74 16.46 -4.47
CA ASP A 138 2.41 15.94 -4.14
C ASP A 138 1.77 15.13 -5.28
N LEU A 139 2.37 15.16 -6.48
CA LEU A 139 1.95 14.37 -7.64
C LEU A 139 3.10 13.53 -8.22
N GLN A 140 2.76 12.31 -8.61
CA GLN A 140 3.57 11.48 -9.51
C GLN A 140 2.77 11.16 -10.76
N LEU A 141 3.29 11.43 -11.95
CA LEU A 141 2.66 11.03 -13.21
C LEU A 141 3.28 9.73 -13.70
N MET A 142 2.47 8.67 -13.82
CA MET A 142 2.89 7.40 -14.40
C MET A 142 2.40 7.30 -15.85
N ALA A 143 3.30 6.99 -16.78
CA ALA A 143 2.97 6.82 -18.19
C ALA A 143 2.96 5.33 -18.55
N ILE A 144 1.80 4.85 -18.96
CA ILE A 144 1.56 3.46 -19.36
C ILE A 144 1.10 3.49 -20.83
N PRO A 145 1.82 2.83 -21.75
CA PRO A 145 1.49 2.81 -23.19
C PRO A 145 0.32 1.86 -23.51
N SER A 146 -0.57 1.63 -22.54
CA SER A 146 -1.73 0.76 -22.63
C SER A 146 -2.80 1.20 -21.62
N GLY A 147 -3.91 0.49 -21.62
CA GLY A 147 -5.11 0.82 -20.85
C GLY A 147 -5.96 -0.40 -20.53
N ALA A 148 -7.05 -0.19 -19.80
CA ALA A 148 -8.03 -1.25 -19.51
C ALA A 148 -8.72 -1.75 -20.79
N SER A 149 -8.86 -0.92 -21.83
CA SER A 149 -9.44 -1.33 -23.12
C SER A 149 -8.48 -2.15 -23.98
N SER A 150 -7.19 -2.22 -23.65
CA SER A 150 -6.15 -2.77 -24.52
C SER A 150 -6.23 -4.29 -24.72
N ASP A 151 -6.99 -5.01 -23.89
CA ASP A 151 -7.24 -6.45 -24.02
C ASP A 151 -8.69 -6.78 -24.45
N ASP A 152 -9.41 -5.79 -24.98
CA ASP A 152 -10.80 -5.89 -25.42
C ASP A 152 -11.76 -6.47 -24.36
N GLY A 153 -11.44 -6.27 -23.08
CA GLY A 153 -12.28 -6.70 -21.97
C GLY A 153 -12.05 -8.15 -21.56
N ALA A 154 -10.90 -8.73 -21.90
CA ALA A 154 -10.57 -10.09 -21.48
C ALA A 154 -10.42 -10.18 -19.95
N HIS A 155 -9.58 -9.33 -19.35
CA HIS A 155 -9.22 -9.42 -17.93
C HIS A 155 -8.82 -8.10 -17.26
N LEU A 156 -8.26 -7.13 -17.97
CA LEU A 156 -7.65 -5.93 -17.38
C LEU A 156 -8.66 -5.10 -16.58
N TYR A 157 -9.86 -4.85 -17.13
CA TYR A 157 -10.88 -4.05 -16.43
C TYR A 157 -11.36 -4.73 -15.13
N THR A 158 -11.50 -6.05 -15.11
CA THR A 158 -11.87 -6.79 -13.89
C THR A 158 -10.76 -6.73 -12.84
N THR A 159 -9.50 -6.74 -13.26
CA THR A 159 -8.32 -6.69 -12.39
C THR A 159 -8.22 -5.36 -11.65
N VAL A 160 -8.61 -4.25 -12.30
CA VAL A 160 -8.64 -2.92 -11.69
C VAL A 160 -10.00 -2.58 -11.06
N GLY A 161 -10.94 -3.53 -11.01
CA GLY A 161 -12.24 -3.37 -10.34
C GLY A 161 -13.23 -2.46 -11.07
N ILE A 162 -13.10 -2.29 -12.39
CA ILE A 162 -14.07 -1.54 -13.19
C ILE A 162 -15.37 -2.36 -13.29
N THR A 163 -16.51 -1.71 -13.02
CA THR A 163 -17.83 -2.34 -13.15
C THR A 163 -18.26 -2.48 -14.61
N ASP A 164 -19.12 -3.45 -14.92
CA ASP A 164 -19.66 -3.65 -16.27
C ASP A 164 -20.32 -2.38 -16.84
N LYS A 165 -21.01 -1.60 -15.99
CA LYS A 165 -21.62 -0.32 -16.41
C LYS A 165 -20.57 0.66 -16.91
N VAL A 166 -19.48 0.82 -16.16
CA VAL A 166 -18.39 1.75 -16.52
C VAL A 166 -17.62 1.21 -17.73
N TRP A 167 -17.37 -0.10 -17.78
CA TRP A 167 -16.75 -0.76 -18.93
C TRP A 167 -17.51 -0.47 -20.22
N GLN A 168 -18.81 -0.79 -20.27
CA GLN A 168 -19.64 -0.61 -21.47
C GLN A 168 -19.80 0.88 -21.86
N GLY A 169 -19.90 1.77 -20.88
CA GLY A 169 -20.14 3.19 -21.11
C GLY A 169 -18.90 4.01 -21.48
N TYR A 170 -17.70 3.58 -21.08
CA TYR A 170 -16.48 4.40 -21.19
C TYR A 170 -15.31 3.69 -21.90
N PHE A 171 -15.09 2.39 -21.65
CA PHE A 171 -13.88 1.68 -22.09
C PHE A 171 -14.12 0.82 -23.35
N ALA A 172 -15.26 0.14 -23.43
CA ALA A 172 -15.55 -0.81 -24.52
C ALA A 172 -15.57 -0.17 -25.91
N THR A 173 -15.93 1.12 -26.00
CA THR A 173 -15.92 1.86 -27.28
C THR A 173 -14.51 2.22 -27.77
N LEU A 174 -13.50 2.03 -26.93
CA LEU A 174 -12.09 2.20 -27.27
C LEU A 174 -11.45 0.90 -27.75
N SER A 175 -12.17 -0.22 -27.76
CA SER A 175 -11.66 -1.49 -28.27
C SER A 175 -11.15 -1.36 -29.70
N GLY A 176 -9.96 -1.93 -29.94
CA GLY A 176 -9.24 -1.78 -31.21
C GLY A 176 -8.59 -0.42 -31.47
N GLN A 177 -8.77 0.58 -30.59
CA GLN A 177 -8.05 1.86 -30.66
C GLN A 177 -6.75 1.80 -29.85
N GLN A 178 -5.75 2.58 -30.26
CA GLN A 178 -4.55 2.73 -29.45
C GLN A 178 -4.82 3.75 -28.34
N VAL A 179 -4.69 3.31 -27.09
CA VAL A 179 -4.80 4.17 -25.91
C VAL A 179 -3.47 4.25 -25.16
N ALA A 180 -3.31 5.32 -24.39
CA ALA A 180 -2.28 5.47 -23.39
C ALA A 180 -2.90 5.98 -22.09
N SER A 181 -2.44 5.45 -20.96
CA SER A 181 -2.86 5.88 -19.64
C SER A 181 -1.77 6.74 -19.02
N PHE A 182 -2.14 7.98 -18.70
CA PHE A 182 -1.31 8.86 -17.89
C PHE A 182 -2.00 9.01 -16.55
N LEU A 183 -1.40 8.42 -15.52
CA LEU A 183 -2.01 8.27 -14.21
C LEU A 183 -1.39 9.28 -13.25
N PRO A 184 -2.08 10.38 -12.89
CA PRO A 184 -1.62 11.27 -11.85
C PRO A 184 -1.91 10.58 -10.51
N VAL A 185 -0.87 10.30 -9.75
CA VAL A 185 -0.89 9.64 -8.45
C VAL A 185 -0.76 10.71 -7.38
N LEU A 186 -1.73 10.73 -6.47
CA LEU A 186 -1.70 11.58 -5.28
C LEU A 186 -0.70 11.01 -4.26
N LEU A 187 0.39 11.72 -4.01
CA LEU A 187 1.50 11.25 -3.16
C LEU A 187 1.24 11.47 -1.66
N HIS A 188 0.51 12.53 -1.29
CA HIS A 188 0.30 12.91 0.11
C HIS A 188 -1.19 13.08 0.46
N PRO A 189 -2.00 12.00 0.34
CA PRO A 189 -3.44 12.05 0.58
C PRO A 189 -3.78 12.51 2.00
N LYS A 190 -4.81 13.33 2.12
CA LYS A 190 -5.36 13.80 3.40
C LYS A 190 -6.46 12.88 3.90
N SER A 191 -7.17 12.23 2.99
CA SER A 191 -8.12 11.17 3.28
C SER A 191 -7.43 10.00 3.98
N LYS A 192 -8.03 9.50 5.06
CA LYS A 192 -7.53 8.35 5.81
C LYS A 192 -8.63 7.37 6.04
N GLY A 193 -8.38 6.10 5.77
CA GLY A 193 -9.30 5.00 5.99
C GLY A 193 -9.03 4.22 7.27
N GLU A 194 -9.64 3.05 7.34
CA GLU A 194 -9.42 2.06 8.38
C GLU A 194 -9.60 0.61 7.88
N ILE A 195 -9.01 -0.32 8.63
CA ILE A 195 -9.21 -1.76 8.52
C ILE A 195 -9.82 -2.26 9.82
N LEU A 196 -10.94 -2.96 9.71
CA LEU A 196 -11.64 -3.57 10.82
C LEU A 196 -11.73 -5.09 10.62
N LEU A 197 -11.74 -5.83 11.72
CA LEU A 197 -12.21 -7.22 11.67
C LEU A 197 -13.70 -7.25 11.31
N ARG A 198 -14.08 -8.19 10.43
CA ARG A 198 -15.48 -8.49 10.16
C ARG A 198 -16.14 -9.21 11.33
N ASP A 199 -15.41 -10.16 11.90
CA ASP A 199 -15.82 -11.03 13.00
C ASP A 199 -14.57 -11.62 13.67
N GLY A 200 -14.75 -12.54 14.62
CA GLY A 200 -13.67 -13.25 15.30
C GLY A 200 -13.10 -14.45 14.53
N ASP A 201 -13.58 -14.76 13.32
CA ASP A 201 -13.03 -15.85 12.51
C ASP A 201 -11.75 -15.38 11.78
N PRO A 202 -10.59 -15.97 12.07
CA PRO A 202 -9.35 -15.62 11.37
C PRO A 202 -9.41 -15.86 9.85
N ASN A 203 -10.34 -16.67 9.33
CA ASN A 203 -10.52 -16.91 7.90
C ASN A 203 -11.37 -15.83 7.21
N SER A 204 -12.19 -15.09 7.96
CA SER A 204 -13.01 -14.02 7.40
C SER A 204 -12.15 -12.90 6.82
N LEU A 205 -12.51 -12.40 5.65
CA LEU A 205 -11.85 -11.24 5.06
C LEU A 205 -12.15 -9.99 5.93
N PRO A 206 -11.13 -9.16 6.22
CA PRO A 206 -11.35 -7.93 6.97
C PRO A 206 -12.25 -6.96 6.19
N LEU A 207 -12.84 -6.02 6.91
CA LEU A 207 -13.51 -4.87 6.32
C LEU A 207 -12.44 -3.80 6.05
N ILE A 208 -12.28 -3.40 4.80
CA ILE A 208 -11.33 -2.38 4.40
C ILE A 208 -12.14 -1.21 3.88
N ASN A 209 -12.05 -0.06 4.56
CA ASN A 209 -12.66 1.18 4.12
C ASN A 209 -11.58 2.25 3.96
N PRO A 210 -11.02 2.42 2.76
CA PRO A 210 -9.96 3.39 2.54
C PRO A 210 -10.41 4.85 2.66
N ARG A 211 -11.73 5.12 2.54
CA ARG A 211 -12.31 6.47 2.54
C ARG A 211 -11.60 7.42 1.55
N TYR A 212 -11.22 6.90 0.39
CA TYR A 212 -10.56 7.69 -0.65
C TYR A 212 -11.38 8.94 -0.99
N LEU A 213 -10.69 10.06 -1.19
CA LEU A 213 -11.26 11.33 -1.64
C LEU A 213 -12.37 11.89 -0.74
N THR A 214 -12.37 11.52 0.55
CA THR A 214 -13.24 12.14 1.54
C THR A 214 -12.82 13.58 1.87
N ASP A 215 -11.55 13.91 1.64
CA ASP A 215 -11.04 15.27 1.68
C ASP A 215 -11.02 15.88 0.27
N GLN A 216 -11.62 17.07 0.12
CA GLN A 216 -11.72 17.76 -1.17
C GLN A 216 -10.34 18.11 -1.74
N ARG A 217 -9.33 18.35 -0.90
CA ARG A 217 -7.97 18.69 -1.34
C ARG A 217 -7.34 17.58 -2.17
N ASP A 218 -7.66 16.33 -1.86
CA ASP A 218 -7.17 15.17 -2.62
C ASP A 218 -7.73 15.17 -4.05
N VAL A 219 -9.00 15.54 -4.20
CA VAL A 219 -9.66 15.67 -5.51
C VAL A 219 -9.07 16.83 -6.30
N ASP A 220 -8.84 17.98 -5.63
CA ASP A 220 -8.27 19.16 -6.27
C ASP A 220 -6.84 18.87 -6.77
N THR A 221 -5.98 18.23 -5.97
CA THR A 221 -4.63 17.84 -6.41
C THR A 221 -4.66 16.89 -7.61
N LEU A 222 -5.53 15.88 -7.61
CA LEU A 222 -5.70 14.99 -8.77
C LEU A 222 -6.20 15.72 -10.03
N TYR A 223 -7.06 16.72 -9.87
CA TYR A 223 -7.52 17.57 -10.98
C TYR A 223 -6.36 18.36 -11.59
N HIS A 224 -5.45 18.93 -10.80
CA HIS A 224 -4.22 19.53 -11.32
C HIS A 224 -3.35 18.51 -12.07
N GLY A 225 -3.35 17.25 -11.64
CA GLY A 225 -2.75 16.14 -12.39
C GLY A 225 -3.37 15.95 -13.78
N ILE A 226 -4.70 16.04 -13.91
CA ILE A 226 -5.39 16.01 -15.21
C ILE A 226 -5.01 17.21 -16.07
N LEU A 227 -4.90 18.42 -15.49
CA LEU A 227 -4.43 19.60 -16.22
C LEU A 227 -3.00 19.41 -16.76
N LEU A 228 -2.12 18.75 -16.00
CA LEU A 228 -0.79 18.40 -16.46
C LEU A 228 -0.82 17.42 -17.65
N ILE A 229 -1.72 16.43 -17.62
CA ILE A 229 -1.92 15.51 -18.75
C ILE A 229 -2.38 16.27 -19.99
N LYS A 230 -3.31 17.23 -19.84
CA LYS A 230 -3.74 18.10 -20.96
C LYS A 230 -2.59 18.92 -21.52
N LYS A 231 -1.70 19.46 -20.68
CA LYS A 231 -0.47 20.14 -21.13
C LYS A 231 0.43 19.17 -21.90
N LEU A 232 0.61 17.94 -21.41
CA LEU A 232 1.42 16.91 -22.05
C LEU A 232 0.89 16.53 -23.44
N ILE A 233 -0.42 16.30 -23.57
CA ILE A 233 -1.08 15.98 -24.85
C ILE A 233 -0.79 17.05 -25.91
N ASN A 234 -0.77 18.33 -25.53
CA ASN A 234 -0.53 19.45 -26.45
C ASN A 234 0.94 19.65 -26.84
N THR A 235 1.87 18.85 -26.33
CA THR A 235 3.28 18.94 -26.73
C THR A 235 3.48 18.44 -28.17
N PRO A 236 4.48 18.95 -28.92
CA PRO A 236 4.76 18.48 -30.28
C PRO A 236 5.01 16.96 -30.38
N ALA A 237 5.62 16.36 -29.35
CA ALA A 237 5.90 14.93 -29.31
C ALA A 237 4.61 14.09 -29.16
N MET A 238 3.65 14.52 -28.35
CA MET A 238 2.36 13.83 -28.23
C MET A 238 1.46 14.11 -29.44
N GLN A 239 1.46 15.34 -29.96
CA GLN A 239 0.71 15.70 -31.15
C GLN A 239 1.20 14.95 -32.41
N SER A 240 2.50 14.64 -32.52
CA SER A 240 2.99 13.81 -33.63
C SER A 240 2.41 12.39 -33.62
N LEU A 241 2.04 11.87 -32.44
CA LEU A 241 1.33 10.59 -32.27
C LEU A 241 -0.20 10.73 -32.48
N GLY A 242 -0.69 11.93 -32.79
CA GLY A 242 -2.11 12.23 -32.88
C GLY A 242 -2.82 12.12 -31.53
N ALA A 243 -2.12 12.42 -30.43
CA ALA A 243 -2.69 12.31 -29.10
C ALA A 243 -3.87 13.26 -28.90
N SER A 244 -4.97 12.73 -28.37
CA SER A 244 -6.15 13.48 -27.99
C SER A 244 -6.77 12.92 -26.71
N LEU A 245 -7.57 13.73 -26.03
CA LEU A 245 -8.35 13.26 -24.89
C LEU A 245 -9.40 12.26 -25.36
N ASN A 246 -9.62 11.22 -24.56
CA ASN A 246 -10.74 10.32 -24.73
C ASN A 246 -12.07 11.12 -24.65
N PRO A 247 -12.88 11.16 -25.73
CA PRO A 247 -14.10 11.96 -25.77
C PRO A 247 -15.30 11.29 -25.08
N ASN A 248 -15.15 10.05 -24.60
CA ASN A 248 -16.22 9.34 -23.91
C ASN A 248 -16.56 10.03 -22.58
N ILE A 249 -17.85 10.11 -22.29
CA ILE A 249 -18.34 10.69 -21.04
C ILE A 249 -18.36 9.60 -19.96
N MET A 250 -17.74 9.88 -18.82
CA MET A 250 -17.76 8.95 -17.68
C MET A 250 -19.18 8.75 -17.15
N PRO A 251 -19.67 7.50 -17.03
CA PRO A 251 -21.00 7.23 -16.50
C PRO A 251 -21.21 7.80 -15.09
N GLY A 252 -22.25 8.62 -14.92
CA GLY A 252 -22.54 9.39 -13.68
C GLY A 252 -22.12 10.86 -13.73
N CYS A 253 -21.42 11.29 -14.79
CA CYS A 253 -20.96 12.66 -14.99
C CYS A 253 -21.59 13.36 -16.20
N GLU A 254 -22.67 12.80 -16.77
CA GLU A 254 -23.33 13.29 -17.99
C GLU A 254 -23.95 14.68 -17.84
N GLN A 255 -24.25 15.10 -16.61
CA GLN A 255 -24.78 16.42 -16.29
C GLN A 255 -23.76 17.56 -16.43
N PHE A 256 -22.46 17.25 -16.49
CA PHE A 256 -21.41 18.25 -16.56
C PHE A 256 -20.95 18.43 -18.02
N LEU A 257 -20.58 19.67 -18.37
CA LEU A 257 -19.98 19.93 -19.67
C LEU A 257 -18.63 19.19 -19.76
N PHE A 258 -18.45 18.39 -20.79
CA PHE A 258 -17.19 17.67 -21.02
C PHE A 258 -15.99 18.63 -21.01
N ASP A 259 -14.89 18.15 -20.43
CA ASP A 259 -13.65 18.90 -20.24
C ASP A 259 -13.73 20.15 -19.32
N SER A 260 -14.84 20.33 -18.58
CA SER A 260 -14.93 21.31 -17.50
C SER A 260 -14.30 20.81 -16.19
N GLU A 261 -14.00 21.73 -15.27
CA GLU A 261 -13.54 21.39 -13.91
C GLU A 261 -14.53 20.47 -13.19
N ASP A 262 -15.82 20.79 -13.25
CA ASP A 262 -16.87 20.00 -12.60
C ASP A 262 -16.94 18.58 -13.17
N TYR A 263 -16.80 18.43 -14.49
CA TYR A 263 -16.71 17.12 -15.13
C TYR A 263 -15.51 16.32 -14.60
N TRP A 264 -14.32 16.93 -14.56
CA TRP A 264 -13.12 16.23 -14.11
C TRP A 264 -13.15 15.87 -12.62
N LYS A 265 -13.71 16.72 -11.76
CA LYS A 265 -13.92 16.42 -10.35
C LYS A 265 -14.97 15.31 -10.12
N CYS A 266 -15.95 15.20 -11.01
CA CYS A 266 -16.87 14.05 -11.03
C CYS A 266 -16.15 12.78 -11.52
N TYR A 267 -15.43 12.86 -12.63
CA TYR A 267 -14.64 11.77 -13.22
C TYR A 267 -13.69 11.15 -12.20
N ILE A 268 -12.91 11.97 -11.49
CA ILE A 268 -11.95 11.52 -10.47
C ILE A 268 -12.61 10.63 -9.42
N ARG A 269 -13.83 11.00 -8.97
CA ARG A 269 -14.59 10.25 -7.97
C ARG A 269 -15.18 8.95 -8.49
N HIS A 270 -15.56 8.91 -9.77
CA HIS A 270 -16.09 7.70 -10.41
C HIS A 270 -15.00 6.72 -10.84
N LEU A 271 -13.80 7.23 -11.17
CA LEU A 271 -12.63 6.44 -11.55
C LEU A 271 -11.45 6.76 -10.64
N THR A 272 -11.57 6.35 -9.38
CA THR A 272 -10.46 6.31 -8.43
C THR A 272 -9.89 4.90 -8.36
N LEU A 273 -8.57 4.77 -8.48
CA LEU A 273 -7.85 3.51 -8.40
C LEU A 273 -6.80 3.57 -7.29
N THR A 274 -6.59 2.45 -6.61
CA THR A 274 -5.42 2.26 -5.74
C THR A 274 -4.15 2.14 -6.59
N ALA A 275 -3.06 2.74 -6.16
CA ALA A 275 -1.72 2.46 -6.70
C ALA A 275 -1.03 1.29 -5.96
N TYR A 276 -1.79 0.55 -5.15
CA TYR A 276 -1.37 -0.62 -4.37
C TYR A 276 -0.25 -0.32 -3.35
N HIS A 277 -0.33 0.84 -2.69
CA HIS A 277 0.61 1.29 -1.67
C HIS A 277 -0.06 1.52 -0.30
N PRO A 278 -0.86 0.57 0.23
CA PRO A 278 -1.51 0.77 1.52
C PRO A 278 -0.48 0.80 2.66
N VAL A 279 -0.59 1.76 3.58
CA VAL A 279 0.30 1.94 4.74
C VAL A 279 -0.46 2.36 6.01
N GLY A 280 0.24 2.41 7.15
CA GLY A 280 -0.15 3.21 8.32
C GLY A 280 -1.09 2.57 9.35
N THR A 281 -1.55 1.35 9.14
CA THR A 281 -2.48 0.63 10.03
C THR A 281 -1.91 0.18 11.36
N CYS A 282 -0.59 0.22 11.51
CA CYS A 282 0.13 0.01 12.76
C CYS A 282 1.11 1.17 13.00
N LYS A 283 0.66 2.41 12.74
CA LYS A 283 1.46 3.64 12.74
C LYS A 283 2.52 3.69 13.85
N MET A 284 3.75 4.01 13.46
CA MET A 284 4.86 4.30 14.37
C MET A 284 4.71 5.69 15.00
N GLY A 285 5.02 5.81 16.29
CA GLY A 285 5.04 7.09 16.99
C GLY A 285 5.53 6.98 18.43
N PRO A 286 5.74 8.11 19.13
CA PRO A 286 6.09 8.10 20.54
C PRO A 286 4.90 7.60 21.37
N LYS A 287 5.15 7.06 22.57
CA LYS A 287 4.10 6.60 23.49
C LYS A 287 3.07 7.68 23.86
N SER A 288 3.44 8.96 23.73
CA SER A 288 2.55 10.10 23.94
C SER A 288 1.59 10.37 22.78
N ASP A 289 1.80 9.78 21.60
CA ASP A 289 0.88 9.85 20.47
C ASP A 289 -0.21 8.77 20.64
N PRO A 290 -1.47 9.15 20.94
CA PRO A 290 -2.54 8.17 21.13
C PRO A 290 -2.93 7.44 19.84
N SER A 291 -2.44 7.90 18.68
CA SER A 291 -2.69 7.27 17.38
C SER A 291 -1.60 6.29 16.93
N SER A 292 -0.54 6.08 17.72
CA SER A 292 0.51 5.12 17.40
C SER A 292 0.25 3.72 17.97
N VAL A 293 0.77 2.72 17.27
CA VAL A 293 0.70 1.29 17.62
C VAL A 293 2.08 0.75 17.98
N VAL A 294 3.13 1.23 17.30
CA VAL A 294 4.52 0.84 17.57
C VAL A 294 5.38 2.04 17.95
N ASP A 295 6.41 1.79 18.76
CA ASP A 295 7.44 2.79 19.07
C ASP A 295 8.50 2.92 17.96
N PHE A 296 9.47 3.82 18.14
CA PHE A 296 10.58 4.03 17.19
C PHE A 296 11.56 2.85 17.08
N ASP A 297 11.49 1.89 18.00
CA ASP A 297 12.19 0.61 17.92
C ASP A 297 11.32 -0.48 17.29
N LEU A 298 10.20 -0.09 16.66
CA LEU A 298 9.23 -0.94 15.96
C LEU A 298 8.51 -1.95 16.87
N ARG A 299 8.55 -1.75 18.18
CA ARG A 299 7.88 -2.60 19.17
C ARG A 299 6.45 -2.17 19.34
N VAL A 300 5.53 -3.13 19.39
CA VAL A 300 4.13 -2.85 19.72
C VAL A 300 4.06 -2.28 21.15
N HIS A 301 3.39 -1.14 21.31
CA HIS A 301 3.32 -0.43 22.58
C HIS A 301 2.81 -1.32 23.71
N ASN A 302 3.38 -1.15 24.91
CA ASN A 302 3.02 -1.90 26.12
C ASN A 302 3.15 -3.43 25.99
N SER A 303 3.83 -3.95 24.97
CA SER A 303 4.12 -5.37 24.80
C SER A 303 5.63 -5.63 24.89
N HIS A 304 5.99 -6.89 25.14
CA HIS A 304 7.37 -7.33 25.12
C HIS A 304 7.59 -8.33 23.99
N HIS A 305 8.74 -8.21 23.33
CA HIS A 305 9.20 -9.16 22.30
C HIS A 305 8.28 -9.28 21.07
N LEU A 306 7.42 -8.28 20.83
CA LEU A 306 6.53 -8.21 19.68
C LEU A 306 6.84 -6.97 18.84
N TYR A 307 7.11 -7.17 17.56
CA TYR A 307 7.49 -6.13 16.61
C TYR A 307 6.61 -6.17 15.38
N VAL A 308 6.44 -5.03 14.72
CA VAL A 308 5.85 -4.94 13.37
C VAL A 308 6.88 -4.30 12.44
N ILE A 309 7.26 -5.00 11.38
CA ILE A 309 8.32 -4.58 10.46
C ILE A 309 7.79 -4.76 9.03
N ASP A 310 6.90 -3.88 8.62
CA ASP A 310 6.33 -3.81 7.27
C ASP A 310 5.74 -2.42 7.00
N ALA A 311 5.08 -2.22 5.86
CA ALA A 311 4.49 -0.94 5.48
C ALA A 311 3.44 -0.38 6.47
N SER A 312 2.84 -1.22 7.32
CA SER A 312 1.81 -0.80 8.28
C SER A 312 2.32 0.23 9.30
N ILE A 313 3.63 0.26 9.56
CA ILE A 313 4.21 1.18 10.55
C ILE A 313 4.41 2.59 10.03
N MET A 314 4.37 2.81 8.71
CA MET A 314 4.68 4.11 8.13
C MET A 314 3.66 5.16 8.61
N PRO A 315 4.09 6.26 9.27
CA PRO A 315 3.15 7.28 9.75
C PRO A 315 2.40 7.99 8.61
N SER A 316 3.08 8.16 7.48
CA SER A 316 2.58 8.74 6.23
C SER A 316 3.29 8.11 5.04
N LEU A 317 2.76 8.35 3.84
CA LEU A 317 3.36 7.91 2.59
C LEU A 317 4.61 8.74 2.22
N PRO A 318 5.61 8.14 1.56
CA PRO A 318 6.70 8.87 0.92
C PRO A 318 6.28 9.44 -0.45
N SER A 319 7.03 10.40 -0.99
CA SER A 319 6.86 10.89 -2.37
C SER A 319 7.36 9.87 -3.42
N GLY A 320 6.68 8.72 -3.52
CA GLY A 320 6.95 7.71 -4.54
C GLY A 320 6.53 6.30 -4.12
N ASN A 321 6.76 5.32 -4.99
CA ASN A 321 6.43 3.92 -4.72
C ASN A 321 7.12 3.40 -3.44
N ILE A 322 6.40 2.59 -2.65
CA ILE A 322 6.83 2.31 -1.27
C ILE A 322 7.79 1.12 -1.13
N ASN A 323 8.07 0.36 -2.19
CA ASN A 323 8.85 -0.88 -2.09
C ASN A 323 10.25 -0.64 -1.47
N ALA A 324 10.98 0.37 -1.95
CA ALA A 324 12.29 0.71 -1.40
C ALA A 324 12.22 1.13 0.08
N ALA A 325 11.17 1.87 0.47
CA ALA A 325 10.94 2.25 1.87
C ALA A 325 10.63 1.03 2.75
N VAL A 326 9.87 0.05 2.26
CA VAL A 326 9.59 -1.20 2.98
C VAL A 326 10.88 -2.02 3.17
N VAL A 327 11.72 -2.13 2.15
CA VAL A 327 13.04 -2.80 2.28
C VAL A 327 13.91 -2.10 3.32
N MET A 328 13.97 -0.77 3.30
CA MET A 328 14.71 0.00 4.32
C MET A 328 14.17 -0.21 5.74
N ILE A 329 12.85 -0.28 5.92
CA ILE A 329 12.22 -0.62 7.21
C ILE A 329 12.67 -2.02 7.66
N ALA A 330 12.71 -3.00 6.75
CA ALA A 330 13.15 -4.35 7.06
C ALA A 330 14.62 -4.39 7.49
N GLU A 331 15.51 -3.80 6.70
CA GLU A 331 16.95 -3.70 7.01
C GLU A 331 17.19 -3.04 8.38
N LYS A 332 16.53 -1.89 8.61
CA LYS A 332 16.66 -1.18 9.89
C LYS A 332 16.07 -1.96 11.05
N GLY A 333 14.93 -2.63 10.82
CA GLY A 333 14.25 -3.43 11.82
C GLY A 333 15.08 -4.62 12.28
N VAL A 334 15.78 -5.30 11.38
CA VAL A 334 16.72 -6.37 11.72
C VAL A 334 17.83 -5.84 12.63
N GLU A 335 18.47 -4.72 12.27
CA GLU A 335 19.51 -4.09 13.08
C GLU A 335 19.02 -3.77 14.51
N ILE A 336 17.82 -3.20 14.64
CA ILE A 336 17.21 -2.85 15.94
C ILE A 336 17.00 -4.10 16.79
N VAL A 337 16.41 -5.15 16.22
CA VAL A 337 16.14 -6.40 16.94
C VAL A 337 17.45 -7.06 17.37
N GLU A 338 18.43 -7.19 16.47
CA GLU A 338 19.72 -7.79 16.78
C GLU A 338 20.46 -7.03 17.88
N ARG A 339 20.53 -5.69 17.78
CA ARG A 339 21.17 -4.84 18.78
C ARG A 339 20.55 -5.03 20.16
N TYR A 340 19.21 -5.06 20.25
CA TYR A 340 18.52 -5.30 21.52
C TYR A 340 18.96 -6.62 22.16
N TRP A 341 18.97 -7.72 21.39
CA TRP A 341 19.33 -9.04 21.92
C TRP A 341 20.82 -9.21 22.20
N MET A 342 21.70 -8.57 21.43
CA MET A 342 23.14 -8.55 21.72
C MET A 342 23.43 -7.83 23.05
N HIS A 343 22.80 -6.68 23.30
CA HIS A 343 22.93 -5.98 24.57
C HIS A 343 22.43 -6.83 25.74
N GLN A 344 21.28 -7.50 25.62
CA GLN A 344 20.77 -8.38 26.67
C GLN A 344 21.75 -9.53 26.99
N ALA A 345 22.37 -10.13 25.95
CA ALA A 345 23.38 -11.18 26.15
C ALA A 345 24.63 -10.66 26.89
N MET A 346 25.10 -9.45 26.56
CA MET A 346 26.24 -8.82 27.23
C MET A 346 25.94 -8.46 28.70
N VAL A 347 24.73 -8.01 29.00
CA VAL A 347 24.30 -7.68 30.38
C VAL A 347 24.23 -8.93 31.27
N CYS A 348 23.79 -10.07 30.71
CA CYS A 348 23.85 -11.35 31.43
C CYS A 348 25.29 -11.75 31.79
N HIS A 349 26.25 -11.58 30.87
CA HIS A 349 27.64 -11.92 31.13
C HIS A 349 28.31 -11.02 32.18
N GLN A 350 28.01 -9.72 32.22
CA GLN A 350 28.60 -8.82 33.23
C GLN A 350 28.15 -9.14 34.66
N ARG A 351 26.94 -9.66 34.87
CA ARG A 351 26.44 -10.02 36.21
C ARG A 351 27.03 -11.33 36.75
N GLU A 352 27.47 -12.22 35.88
CA GLU A 352 28.10 -13.49 36.28
C GLU A 352 29.56 -13.31 36.74
N VAL A 353 30.23 -12.23 36.34
CA VAL A 353 31.65 -11.96 36.71
C VAL A 353 31.80 -11.42 38.14
N PHE A 354 30.73 -10.89 38.77
CA PHE A 354 30.80 -10.25 40.10
C PHE A 354 30.10 -11.01 41.23
N LEU A 355 29.79 -12.30 41.06
CA LEU A 355 29.41 -13.13 42.20
C LEU A 355 30.67 -13.65 42.90
N PRO A 356 31.04 -13.18 44.10
CA PRO A 356 32.11 -13.81 44.85
C PRO A 356 31.67 -15.24 45.18
N THR A 357 32.43 -16.22 44.70
CA THR A 357 32.31 -17.60 45.16
C THR A 357 32.50 -17.58 46.67
N LYS A 358 31.42 -17.85 47.43
CA LYS A 358 31.52 -18.14 48.86
C LYS A 358 32.29 -19.44 49.02
N VAL A 359 33.62 -19.34 49.07
CA VAL A 359 34.48 -20.43 49.54
C VAL A 359 34.40 -20.39 51.07
N SER A 360 33.63 -21.32 51.61
CA SER A 360 33.55 -21.66 53.02
C SER A 360 34.93 -22.09 53.53
N LEU A 361 35.63 -21.22 54.25
CA LEU A 361 36.72 -21.63 55.14
C LEU A 361 36.10 -22.37 56.34
N LYS A 362 36.20 -23.70 56.34
CA LYS A 362 36.10 -24.50 57.56
C LYS A 362 37.49 -24.66 58.13
N VAL A 363 37.72 -24.05 59.29
CA VAL A 363 38.84 -24.32 60.19
C VAL A 363 38.41 -25.47 61.11
N PRO A 364 39.31 -26.43 61.37
CA PRO A 364 39.61 -26.83 62.74
C PRO A 364 41.01 -26.38 63.16
#